data_AF-C2ERP0-F1
#
_entry.id   AF-C2ERP0-F1
#
_cell.length_a   1.000
_cell.length_b   1.000
_cell.length_c   1.000
_cell.angle_alpha   90.00
_cell.angle_beta   90.00
_cell.angle_gamma   90.00
#
_symmetry.space_group_name_H-M   'P 1'
#
loop_
_entity.id
_entity.type
_entity.pdbx_description
1 polymer ?
#
loop_
_entity_poly.entity_id
_entity_poly.type
_entity_poly.pdbx_seq_one_letter_code
_entity_poly.pdbx_strand_id
1 'polypeptide(L)' 'MMSTLDMLKMFWNDWGNHDPQYYKVYVGMGIDVNQYKELTGVDYVA' A
#
# COMPACT_ATOMS: atom_id res chain seq x y z
N MET A 1 17.91 -2.58 -4.36
CA MET A 1 16.79 -1.76 -4.89
C MET A 1 15.63 -1.96 -3.94
N MET A 2 14.97 -0.88 -3.50
CA MET A 2 13.84 -0.96 -2.56
C MET A 2 12.64 -1.61 -3.25
N SER A 3 11.87 -2.45 -2.53
CA SER A 3 10.64 -3.03 -3.07
C SER A 3 9.51 -2.00 -3.10
N THR A 4 8.48 -2.22 -3.92
CA THR A 4 7.29 -1.37 -3.93
C THR A 4 6.62 -1.34 -2.56
N LEU A 5 6.53 -2.47 -1.85
CA LEU A 5 5.94 -2.54 -0.52
C LEU A 5 6.71 -1.68 0.50
N ASP A 6 8.04 -1.73 0.49
CA ASP A 6 8.87 -0.95 1.43
C ASP A 6 8.73 0.56 1.20
N MET A 7 8.68 0.98 -0.06
CA MET A 7 8.42 2.38 -0.43
C MET A 7 7.04 2.84 0.08
N LEU A 8 6.01 2.01 -0.11
CA LEU A 8 4.65 2.33 0.31
C LEU A 8 4.50 2.36 1.84
N LYS A 9 5.22 1.49 2.56
CA LYS A 9 5.32 1.53 4.03
C LYS A 9 5.97 2.81 4.52
N MET A 10 7.00 3.31 3.84
CA MET A 10 7.59 4.62 4.15
C MET A 10 6.57 5.76 3.95
N PHE A 11 5.80 5.74 2.86
CA PHE A 11 4.77 6.75 2.63
C PHE A 11 3.67 6.73 3.69
N TRP A 12 3.28 5.54 4.16
CA TRP A 12 2.26 5.39 5.18
C TRP A 12 2.80 5.80 6.57
N ASN A 13 3.93 5.23 7.00
CA ASN A 13 4.43 5.37 8.36
C ASN A 13 5.20 6.68 8.60
N ASP A 14 6.01 7.12 7.63
CA ASP A 14 6.93 8.24 7.83
C ASP A 14 6.37 9.54 7.22
N TRP A 15 5.67 9.46 6.09
CA TRP A 15 5.17 10.64 5.36
C TRP A 15 3.67 10.90 5.58
N GLY A 16 2.99 10.01 6.32
CA GLY A 16 1.62 10.20 6.81
C GLY A 16 0.54 10.16 5.74
N ASN A 17 0.81 9.57 4.57
CA ASN A 17 -0.24 9.36 3.59
C ASN A 17 -1.10 8.16 3.99
N HIS A 18 -2.25 8.43 4.60
CA HIS A 18 -3.16 7.38 5.06
C HIS A 18 -4.39 7.19 4.17
N ASP A 19 -4.37 7.69 2.92
CA ASP A 19 -5.47 7.49 1.97
C ASP A 19 -5.37 6.11 1.31
N PRO A 20 -6.27 5.15 1.59
CA PRO A 20 -6.21 3.82 0.99
C PRO A 20 -6.39 3.84 -0.54
N GLN A 21 -7.07 4.84 -1.11
CA GLN A 21 -7.23 4.93 -2.58
C GLN A 21 -5.89 5.14 -3.28
N TYR A 22 -4.97 5.86 -2.65
CA TYR A 22 -3.60 6.01 -3.15
C TYR A 22 -2.90 4.66 -3.27
N TYR A 23 -3.07 3.76 -2.30
CA TYR A 23 -2.41 2.45 -2.28
C TYR A 23 -3.10 1.42 -3.17
N LYS A 24 -4.40 1.59 -3.43
CA LYS A 24 -5.21 0.70 -4.26
C LYS A 24 -4.64 0.54 -5.67
N VAL A 25 -4.08 1.60 -6.26
CA VAL A 25 -3.51 1.57 -7.61
C VAL A 25 -2.27 0.67 -7.75
N TYR A 26 -1.60 0.35 -6.64
CA TYR A 26 -0.41 -0.50 -6.64
C TYR A 26 -0.75 -1.99 -6.58
N VAL A 27 -2.02 -2.34 -6.32
CA VAL A 27 -2.48 -3.73 -6.34
C VAL A 27 -2.42 -4.27 -7.77
N GLY A 28 -1.61 -5.31 -7.99
CA GLY A 28 -1.34 -5.89 -9.31
C GLY A 28 -0.21 -5.20 -10.09
N MET A 29 0.32 -4.08 -9.61
CA MET A 29 1.49 -3.39 -10.19
C MET A 29 2.76 -3.51 -9.34
N GLY A 30 2.62 -3.91 -8.07
CA GLY A 30 3.76 -4.09 -7.18
C GLY A 30 3.43 -4.58 -5.77
N ILE A 31 2.16 -4.61 -5.39
CA ILE A 31 1.68 -5.28 -4.19
C ILE A 31 0.46 -6.16 -4.51
N ASP A 32 0.17 -7.13 -3.65
CA ASP A 32 -1.07 -7.92 -3.71
C ASP A 32 -2.15 -7.40 -2.74
N VAL A 33 -3.33 -8.03 -2.77
CA VAL A 33 -4.49 -7.65 -1.93
C VAL A 33 -4.23 -7.82 -0.43
N ASN A 34 -3.39 -8.79 -0.04
CA ASN A 34 -3.06 -9.03 1.37
C ASN A 34 -2.09 -7.97 1.87
N GLN A 35 -1.10 -7.60 1.04
CA GLN A 35 -0.14 -6.54 1.34
C GLN A 35 -0.82 -5.17 1.41
N TYR A 36 -1.81 -4.90 0.57
CA TYR A 36 -2.65 -3.71 0.68
C TYR A 36 -3.37 -3.65 2.03
N LYS A 37 -3.96 -4.76 2.47
CA LYS A 37 -4.65 -4.84 3.77
C LYS A 37 -3.68 -4.71 4.94
N GLU A 38 -2.50 -5.31 4.85
CA GLU A 38 -1.44 -5.17 5.86
C GLU A 38 -1.02 -3.70 6.01
N LEU A 39 -0.87 -2.98 4.89
CA LEU A 39 -0.44 -1.60 4.88
C LEU A 39 -1.52 -0.63 5.38
N THR A 40 -2.75 -0.78 4.88
CA THR A 40 -3.82 0.22 5.08
C THR A 40 -4.81 -0.15 6.18
N GLY A 41 -4.84 -1.42 6.59
CA GLY A 41 -5.87 -1.98 7.47
C GLY A 41 -7.23 -2.21 6.79
N VAL A 42 -7.35 -1.91 5.49
CA VAL A 42 -8.62 -1.95 4.75
C VAL A 42 -8.65 -3.15 3.81
N ASP A 43 -9.79 -3.82 3.71
CA ASP A 43 -9.99 -4.87 2.71
C ASP A 43 -10.00 -4.28 1.29
N TYR A 44 -9.30 -4.95 0.37
CA TYR A 44 -9.32 -4.55 -1.04
C TYR A 44 -10.69 -4.88 -1.65
N VAL A 45 -11.36 -3.86 -2.18
CA VAL A 45 -12.58 -3.99 -3.00
C VAL A 45 -12.23 -3.52 -4.39
N ALA A 46 -12.39 -4.38 -5.40
CA ALA A 46 -12.07 -4.09 -6.80
C ALA A 46 -12.85 -2.87 -7.31
#